data_AF-A0AAD4S221-F1
#
_entry.id   AF-A0AAD4S221-F1
#
_cell.length_a   1.000
_cell.length_b   1.000
_cell.length_c   1.000
_cell.angle_alpha   90.00
_cell.angle_beta   90.00
_cell.angle_gamma   90.00
#
_symmetry.space_group_name_H-M   'P 1'
#
loop_
_entity.id
_entity.type
_entity.pdbx_description
1 polymer ?
#
loop_
_entity_poly.entity_id
_entity_poly.type
_entity_poly.pdbx_seq_one_letter_code
_entity_poly.pdbx_strand_id
1 'polypeptide(L)'
;MLCFFMLVLPSLREKHDEFLLRELEKRWMNHKIMVRWLSRFFFYLDRYFIARRSLPPLNDVGLLCFRKLVYEEINVRAREAVISLINQEREGEQIDRALLKNVLAIFVDIGMGNMECYVNDFEAELLSDTAEDSCPEYMIKQLLSKVSQQLLEKEHSGCYALLREDKTKDLTRMYNLFSKIPKGLDPVSLMFKQHFTSEGIAVVNQAENAANSRK
;
A
#
# COMPACT_ATOMS: atom_id res chain seq x y z
N MET A 1 36.18 0.98 -11.94
CA MET A 1 34.85 0.93 -12.60
C MET A 1 34.65 -0.38 -13.38
N LEU A 2 35.65 -0.87 -14.14
CA LEU A 2 35.58 -2.15 -14.88
C LEU A 2 35.29 -3.40 -14.03
N CYS A 3 35.85 -3.55 -12.82
CA CYS A 3 35.55 -4.72 -11.96
C CYS A 3 34.11 -4.76 -11.43
N PHE A 4 33.42 -3.61 -11.35
CA PHE A 4 32.03 -3.56 -10.87
C PHE A 4 31.09 -4.14 -11.92
N PHE A 5 31.26 -3.73 -13.19
CA PHE A 5 30.48 -4.23 -14.31
C PHE A 5 30.73 -5.72 -14.59
N MET A 6 32.00 -6.17 -14.52
CA MET A 6 32.38 -7.54 -14.89
C MET A 6 31.99 -8.62 -13.86
N LEU A 7 31.69 -8.26 -12.61
CA LEU A 7 31.41 -9.25 -11.55
C LEU A 7 30.03 -9.10 -10.90
N VAL A 8 29.45 -7.90 -10.87
CA VAL A 8 28.17 -7.64 -10.19
C VAL A 8 27.01 -8.09 -11.06
N LEU A 9 26.95 -7.65 -12.31
CA LEU A 9 25.85 -7.98 -13.22
C LEU A 9 25.75 -9.48 -13.52
N PRO A 10 26.83 -10.22 -13.85
CA PRO A 10 26.73 -11.66 -14.07
C PRO A 10 26.15 -12.41 -12.88
N SER A 11 26.59 -12.08 -11.66
CA SER A 11 26.09 -12.73 -10.44
C SER A 11 24.61 -12.44 -10.17
N LEU A 12 24.09 -11.28 -10.60
CA LEU A 12 22.67 -10.94 -10.51
C LEU A 12 21.87 -11.59 -11.65
N ARG A 13 22.44 -11.74 -12.85
CA ARG A 13 21.79 -12.41 -13.97
C ARG A 13 21.50 -13.87 -13.68
N GLU A 14 22.41 -14.56 -13.00
CA GLU A 14 22.30 -15.98 -12.66
C GLU A 14 21.31 -16.28 -11.52
N LYS A 15 20.88 -15.28 -10.75
CA LYS A 15 19.98 -15.45 -9.60
C LYS A 15 18.56 -15.04 -9.96
N HIS A 16 17.59 -15.70 -9.32
CA HIS A 16 16.16 -15.46 -9.51
C HIS A 16 15.47 -15.26 -8.16
N ASP A 17 14.28 -14.66 -8.19
CA ASP A 17 13.37 -14.54 -7.05
C ASP A 17 14.05 -14.00 -5.78
N GLU A 18 13.80 -14.61 -4.62
CA GLU A 18 14.36 -14.17 -3.35
C GLU A 18 15.91 -14.14 -3.34
N PHE A 19 16.57 -15.06 -4.05
CA PHE A 19 18.03 -15.08 -4.14
C PHE A 19 18.58 -13.88 -4.92
N LEU A 20 17.86 -13.45 -5.96
CA LEU A 20 18.18 -12.22 -6.69
C LEU A 20 18.12 -11.02 -5.75
N LEU A 21 17.05 -10.95 -4.95
CA LEU A 21 16.82 -9.86 -4.01
C LEU A 21 17.90 -9.78 -2.93
N ARG A 22 18.29 -10.92 -2.34
CA ARG A 22 19.38 -10.98 -1.35
C ARG A 22 20.72 -10.55 -1.94
N GLU A 23 21.01 -10.96 -3.17
CA GLU A 23 22.24 -10.52 -3.84
C GLU A 23 22.19 -9.03 -4.17
N LEU A 24 21.07 -8.52 -4.65
CA LEU A 24 20.88 -7.10 -4.95
C LEU A 24 21.08 -6.24 -3.69
N GLU A 25 20.44 -6.62 -2.59
CA GLU A 25 20.60 -5.98 -1.27
C GLU A 25 22.08 -5.94 -0.85
N LYS A 26 22.76 -7.08 -0.89
CA LYS A 26 24.18 -7.19 -0.54
C LYS A 26 25.05 -6.27 -1.39
N ARG A 27 24.83 -6.26 -2.71
CA ARG A 27 25.60 -5.43 -3.65
C ARG A 27 25.33 -3.95 -3.43
N TRP A 28 24.08 -3.57 -3.16
CA TRP A 28 23.70 -2.22 -2.82
C TRP A 28 24.38 -1.73 -1.53
N MET A 29 24.36 -2.52 -0.45
CA MET A 29 25.02 -2.19 0.80
C MET A 29 26.53 -1.98 0.62
N ASN A 30 27.19 -2.91 -0.07
CA ASN A 30 28.63 -2.80 -0.36
C ASN A 30 28.94 -1.54 -1.17
N HIS A 31 28.10 -1.22 -2.16
CA HIS A 31 28.25 -0.01 -2.96
C HIS A 31 28.09 1.26 -2.12
N LYS A 32 27.05 1.35 -1.28
CA LYS A 32 26.86 2.48 -0.35
C LYS A 32 28.07 2.68 0.56
N ILE A 33 28.64 1.60 1.10
CA ILE A 33 29.84 1.65 1.93
C ILE A 33 31.02 2.21 1.12
N MET A 34 31.27 1.67 -0.08
CA MET A 34 32.35 2.12 -0.96
C MET A 34 32.20 3.61 -1.32
N VAL A 35 31.01 4.05 -1.73
CA VAL A 35 30.73 5.45 -2.11
C VAL A 35 30.93 6.39 -0.91
N ARG A 36 30.48 5.99 0.28
CA ARG A 36 30.70 6.76 1.51
C ARG A 36 32.19 6.93 1.81
N TRP A 37 32.99 5.88 1.67
CA TRP A 37 34.44 5.96 1.86
C TRP A 37 35.12 6.82 0.79
N LEU A 38 34.74 6.65 -0.47
CA LEU A 38 35.25 7.44 -1.58
C LEU A 38 34.99 8.94 -1.36
N SER A 39 33.78 9.31 -0.95
CA SER A 39 33.42 10.70 -0.64
C SER A 39 34.22 11.26 0.55
N ARG A 40 34.59 10.41 1.53
CA ARG A 40 35.46 10.81 2.64
C ARG A 40 36.91 11.02 2.22
N PHE A 41 37.47 10.10 1.42
CA PHE A 41 38.85 10.23 0.93
C PHE A 41 39.02 11.45 0.03
N PHE A 42 38.03 11.71 -0.83
CA PHE A 42 38.03 12.84 -1.74
C PHE A 42 37.22 14.03 -1.21
N PHE A 43 37.05 14.15 0.10
CA PHE A 43 36.26 15.22 0.72
C PHE A 43 36.75 16.62 0.34
N TYR A 44 38.06 16.80 0.19
CA TYR A 44 38.63 18.07 -0.27
C TYR A 44 38.17 18.42 -1.70
N LEU A 45 38.13 17.42 -2.59
CA LEU A 45 37.68 17.60 -3.96
C LEU A 45 36.17 17.95 -3.99
N ASP A 46 35.35 17.25 -3.21
CA ASP A 46 33.92 17.57 -3.03
C ASP A 46 33.73 19.00 -2.52
N ARG A 47 34.44 19.38 -1.45
CA ARG A 47 34.24 20.66 -0.76
C ARG A 47 34.72 21.88 -1.54
N TYR A 48 35.78 21.76 -2.32
CA TYR A 48 36.40 22.92 -2.97
C TYR A 48 36.26 22.91 -4.48
N PHE A 49 36.60 21.80 -5.15
CA PHE A 49 36.58 21.75 -6.62
C PHE A 49 35.16 21.61 -7.16
N ILE A 50 34.43 20.62 -6.66
CA ILE A 50 33.06 20.31 -7.09
C ILE A 50 32.11 21.43 -6.70
N ALA A 51 32.16 21.88 -5.44
CA ALA A 51 31.32 22.99 -4.96
C ALA A 51 31.53 24.28 -5.79
N ARG A 52 32.77 24.63 -6.14
CA ARG A 52 33.07 25.83 -6.93
C ARG A 52 32.60 25.74 -8.38
N ARG A 53 32.48 24.52 -8.91
CA ARG A 53 32.03 24.25 -10.30
C ARG A 53 30.54 23.91 -10.37
N SER A 54 29.82 23.88 -9.23
CA SER A 54 28.42 23.45 -9.13
C SER A 54 28.16 22.08 -9.76
N LEU A 55 29.11 21.15 -9.58
CA LEU A 55 28.97 19.77 -10.07
C LEU A 55 28.27 18.90 -9.01
N PRO A 56 27.66 17.76 -9.40
CA PRO A 56 27.12 16.80 -8.44
C PRO A 56 28.22 16.27 -7.51
N PRO A 57 27.94 16.10 -6.21
CA PRO A 57 28.89 15.54 -5.26
C PRO A 57 29.22 14.08 -5.59
N LEU A 58 30.39 13.61 -5.16
CA LEU A 58 30.84 12.25 -5.44
C LEU A 58 29.88 11.17 -4.94
N ASN A 59 29.16 11.44 -3.85
CA ASN A 59 28.11 10.56 -3.36
C ASN A 59 27.02 10.34 -4.42
N ASP A 60 26.50 11.41 -5.00
CA ASP A 60 25.43 11.36 -6.00
C ASP A 60 25.92 10.73 -7.30
N VAL A 61 27.16 11.03 -7.72
CA VAL A 61 27.79 10.36 -8.86
C VAL A 61 27.92 8.85 -8.60
N GLY A 62 28.30 8.46 -7.39
CA GLY A 62 28.38 7.07 -6.96
C GLY A 62 27.03 6.36 -7.06
N LEU A 63 25.95 6.97 -6.57
CA LEU A 63 24.59 6.45 -6.66
C LEU A 63 24.13 6.36 -8.13
N LEU A 64 24.39 7.40 -8.92
CA LEU A 64 24.09 7.45 -10.36
C LEU A 64 24.79 6.33 -11.14
N CYS A 65 26.04 6.00 -10.78
CA CYS A 65 26.75 4.88 -11.37
C CYS A 65 26.04 3.54 -11.10
N PHE A 66 25.57 3.32 -9.87
CA PHE A 66 24.82 2.09 -9.56
C PHE A 66 23.48 2.05 -10.29
N ARG A 67 22.79 3.18 -10.34
CA ARG A 67 21.53 3.33 -11.07
C ARG A 67 21.69 2.87 -12.52
N LYS A 68 22.62 3.48 -13.24
CA LYS A 68 22.85 3.24 -14.68
C LYS A 68 23.42 1.87 -15.00
N LEU A 69 24.26 1.33 -14.12
CA LEU A 69 25.03 0.11 -14.43
C LEU A 69 24.45 -1.16 -13.86
N VAL A 70 23.54 -1.07 -12.87
CA VAL A 70 22.99 -2.26 -12.20
C VAL A 70 21.48 -2.16 -12.08
N TYR A 71 20.96 -1.09 -11.49
CA TYR A 71 19.54 -0.98 -11.18
C TYR A 71 18.67 -0.96 -12.45
N GLU A 72 19.02 -0.16 -13.46
CA GLU A 72 18.25 -0.06 -14.72
C GLU A 72 18.12 -1.40 -15.46
N GLU A 73 19.05 -2.33 -15.25
CA GLU A 73 18.99 -3.67 -15.85
C GLU A 73 18.16 -4.65 -15.01
N ILE A 74 18.24 -4.53 -13.68
CA ILE A 74 17.70 -5.53 -12.75
C ILE A 74 16.33 -5.12 -12.19
N ASN A 75 15.92 -3.86 -12.30
CA ASN A 75 14.73 -3.32 -11.62
C ASN A 75 13.44 -4.08 -11.96
N VAL A 76 13.20 -4.48 -13.21
CA VAL A 76 12.01 -5.22 -13.62
C VAL A 76 11.96 -6.58 -12.93
N ARG A 77 13.06 -7.34 -12.98
CA ARG A 77 13.15 -8.66 -12.34
C ARG A 77 13.07 -8.57 -10.82
N ALA A 78 13.69 -7.54 -10.24
CA ALA A 78 13.60 -7.29 -8.81
C ALA A 78 12.16 -6.91 -8.40
N ARG A 79 11.47 -6.09 -9.20
CA ARG A 79 10.06 -5.74 -8.98
C ARG A 79 9.18 -7.00 -9.00
N GLU A 80 9.30 -7.83 -10.03
CA GLU A 80 8.52 -9.06 -10.17
C GLU A 80 8.71 -9.98 -8.96
N ALA A 81 9.97 -10.17 -8.51
CA ALA A 81 10.27 -10.95 -7.32
C ALA A 81 9.69 -10.34 -6.03
N VAL A 82 9.72 -9.01 -5.90
CA VAL A 82 9.12 -8.30 -4.75
C VAL A 82 7.61 -8.46 -4.73
N ILE A 83 6.93 -8.30 -5.87
CA ILE A 83 5.47 -8.48 -5.98
C ILE A 83 5.10 -9.92 -5.65
N SER A 84 5.86 -10.90 -6.16
CA SER A 84 5.67 -12.31 -5.82
C SER A 84 5.77 -12.59 -4.31
N LEU A 85 6.75 -12.02 -3.61
CA LEU A 85 6.86 -12.15 -2.15
C LEU A 85 5.66 -11.51 -1.41
N ILE A 86 5.16 -10.37 -1.90
CA ILE A 86 3.98 -9.72 -1.33
C ILE A 86 2.74 -10.62 -1.50
N ASN A 87 2.58 -11.25 -2.67
CA ASN A 87 1.45 -12.15 -2.93
C ASN A 87 1.52 -13.43 -2.10
N GLN A 88 2.71 -14.01 -1.90
CA GLN A 88 2.92 -15.11 -0.95
C GLN A 88 2.51 -14.72 0.48
N GLU A 89 2.90 -13.53 0.95
CA GLU A 89 2.48 -13.03 2.27
C GLU A 89 0.95 -12.84 2.36
N ARG A 90 0.30 -12.38 1.29
CA ARG A 90 -1.17 -12.23 1.23
C ARG A 90 -1.89 -13.57 1.30
N GLU A 91 -1.29 -14.62 0.73
CA GLU A 91 -1.79 -16.00 0.80
C GLU A 91 -1.54 -16.66 2.18
N GLY A 92 -0.81 -15.98 3.07
CA GLY A 92 -0.54 -16.43 4.43
C GLY A 92 0.79 -17.16 4.61
N GLU A 93 1.66 -17.15 3.60
CA GLU A 93 3.01 -17.70 3.71
C GLU A 93 3.90 -16.79 4.56
N GLN A 94 4.89 -17.38 5.24
CA GLN A 94 5.90 -16.59 5.96
C GLN A 94 7.00 -16.14 5.02
N ILE A 95 7.21 -14.82 4.95
CA ILE A 95 8.27 -14.20 4.17
C ILE A 95 9.31 -13.49 5.05
N ASP A 96 10.49 -13.24 4.49
CA ASP A 96 11.48 -12.36 5.10
C ASP A 96 11.11 -10.87 4.89
N ARG A 97 10.31 -10.33 5.82
CA ARG A 97 9.91 -8.90 5.80
C ARG A 97 11.08 -7.93 5.88
N ALA A 98 12.21 -8.34 6.45
CA ALA A 98 13.39 -7.49 6.53
C ALA A 98 14.03 -7.35 5.16
N LEU A 99 14.18 -8.45 4.42
CA LEU A 99 14.63 -8.43 3.02
C LEU A 99 13.70 -7.56 2.16
N LEU A 100 12.38 -7.77 2.25
CA LEU A 100 11.39 -6.99 1.51
C LEU A 100 11.56 -5.48 1.77
N LYS A 101 11.62 -5.08 3.04
CA LYS A 101 11.84 -3.68 3.44
C LYS A 101 13.16 -3.12 2.90
N ASN A 102 14.24 -3.89 2.96
CA ASN A 102 15.56 -3.43 2.54
C ASN A 102 15.64 -3.27 1.03
N VAL A 103 15.00 -4.14 0.25
CA VAL A 103 14.90 -4.04 -1.20
C VAL A 103 14.02 -2.86 -1.62
N LEU A 104 12.86 -2.67 -0.97
CA LEU A 104 12.01 -1.51 -1.22
C LEU A 104 12.74 -0.19 -0.95
N ALA A 105 13.60 -0.15 0.07
CA ALA A 105 14.45 1.02 0.33
C ALA A 105 15.42 1.32 -0.83
N ILE A 106 15.80 0.34 -1.66
CA ILE A 106 16.64 0.57 -2.85
C ILE A 106 15.87 1.39 -3.90
N PHE A 107 14.62 1.03 -4.18
CA PHE A 107 13.76 1.76 -5.13
C PHE A 107 13.59 3.24 -4.73
N VAL A 108 13.56 3.52 -3.42
CA VAL A 108 13.51 4.89 -2.88
C VAL A 108 14.89 5.57 -2.94
N ASP A 109 15.95 4.92 -2.42
CA ASP A 109 17.29 5.51 -2.34
C ASP A 109 17.86 5.88 -3.73
N ILE A 110 17.55 5.07 -4.77
CA ILE A 110 17.99 5.30 -6.16
C ILE A 110 17.39 6.58 -6.77
N GLY A 111 16.24 7.01 -6.24
CA GLY A 111 15.63 8.28 -6.62
C GLY A 111 16.39 9.52 -6.12
N MET A 112 17.45 9.36 -5.31
CA MET A 112 18.32 10.44 -4.83
C MET A 112 17.54 11.62 -4.23
N GLY A 113 16.48 11.33 -3.47
CA GLY A 113 15.58 12.32 -2.85
C GLY A 113 14.29 12.59 -3.63
N ASN A 114 14.12 12.01 -4.83
CA ASN A 114 12.87 11.99 -5.57
C ASN A 114 12.20 10.61 -5.47
N MET A 115 10.87 10.57 -5.40
CA MET A 115 10.08 9.32 -5.38
C MET A 115 9.78 8.76 -6.78
N GLU A 116 10.11 9.45 -7.87
CA GLU A 116 9.81 9.01 -9.25
C GLU A 116 10.23 7.57 -9.56
N CYS A 117 11.43 7.15 -9.15
CA CYS A 117 11.88 5.76 -9.38
C CYS A 117 11.01 4.76 -8.63
N TYR A 118 10.70 5.02 -7.37
CA TYR A 118 9.80 4.16 -6.59
C TYR A 118 8.40 4.10 -7.22
N VAL A 119 7.85 5.26 -7.61
CA VAL A 119 6.51 5.36 -8.19
C VAL A 119 6.43 4.60 -9.51
N ASN A 120 7.36 4.87 -10.43
CA ASN A 120 7.30 4.34 -11.79
C ASN A 120 7.82 2.91 -11.90
N ASP A 121 8.87 2.56 -11.14
CA ASP A 121 9.52 1.26 -11.27
C ASP A 121 8.90 0.21 -10.36
N PHE A 122 8.10 0.59 -9.37
CA PHE A 122 7.49 -0.34 -8.41
C PHE A 122 6.00 -0.05 -8.13
N GLU A 123 5.65 1.12 -7.58
CA GLU A 123 4.31 1.38 -7.04
C GLU A 123 3.20 1.24 -8.10
N ALA A 124 3.43 1.79 -9.30
CA ALA A 124 2.46 1.72 -10.38
C ALA A 124 2.09 0.27 -10.74
N GLU A 125 3.09 -0.61 -10.83
CA GLU A 125 2.88 -2.02 -11.14
C GLU A 125 2.27 -2.78 -9.96
N LEU A 126 2.73 -2.54 -8.73
CA LEU A 126 2.13 -3.15 -7.54
C LEU A 126 0.64 -2.81 -7.44
N LEU A 127 0.29 -1.55 -7.68
CA LEU A 127 -1.10 -1.11 -7.68
C LEU A 127 -1.87 -1.76 -8.82
N SER A 128 -1.28 -1.92 -10.00
CA SER A 128 -1.88 -2.64 -11.12
C SER A 128 -2.13 -4.11 -10.78
N ASP A 129 -1.12 -4.84 -10.30
CA ASP A 129 -1.20 -6.24 -9.86
C ASP A 129 -2.28 -6.43 -8.79
N THR A 130 -2.27 -5.57 -7.76
CA THR A 130 -3.26 -5.60 -6.67
C THR A 130 -4.67 -5.23 -7.17
N ALA A 131 -4.77 -4.40 -8.21
CA ALA A 131 -6.03 -4.03 -8.84
C ALA A 131 -6.53 -5.07 -9.84
N GLU A 132 -5.66 -5.82 -10.51
CA GLU A 132 -6.06 -6.92 -11.39
C GLU A 132 -6.58 -8.10 -10.56
N ASP A 133 -5.90 -8.44 -9.46
CA ASP A 133 -6.40 -9.40 -8.46
C ASP A 133 -7.65 -8.90 -7.73
N SER A 134 -7.86 -7.58 -7.70
CA SER A 134 -8.99 -6.95 -7.03
C SER A 134 -9.58 -5.82 -7.85
N CYS A 135 -10.27 -6.13 -8.97
CA CYS A 135 -10.83 -5.15 -9.91
C CYS A 135 -11.50 -3.97 -9.17
N PRO A 136 -10.86 -2.79 -8.98
CA PRO A 136 -11.23 -1.94 -7.85
C PRO A 136 -12.55 -1.26 -8.12
N GLU A 137 -12.74 -0.63 -9.27
CA GLU A 137 -14.00 0.10 -9.52
C GLU A 137 -15.18 -0.83 -9.75
N TYR A 138 -15.00 -1.96 -10.43
CA TYR A 138 -16.10 -2.89 -10.65
C TYR A 138 -16.41 -3.70 -9.39
N MET A 139 -15.41 -4.16 -8.64
CA MET A 139 -15.58 -4.99 -7.46
C MET A 139 -15.86 -4.17 -6.19
N ILE A 140 -15.28 -2.99 -5.98
CA ILE A 140 -15.74 -2.07 -4.92
C ILE A 140 -17.18 -1.67 -5.23
N LYS A 141 -17.52 -1.30 -6.46
CA LYS A 141 -18.90 -0.90 -6.79
C LYS A 141 -19.89 -2.06 -6.72
N GLN A 142 -19.61 -3.22 -7.32
CA GLN A 142 -20.53 -4.38 -7.30
C GLN A 142 -20.51 -5.10 -5.96
N LEU A 143 -19.33 -5.44 -5.46
CA LEU A 143 -19.14 -6.25 -4.26
C LEU A 143 -19.42 -5.42 -3.02
N LEU A 144 -18.96 -4.15 -2.89
CA LEU A 144 -19.44 -3.32 -1.77
C LEU A 144 -20.89 -2.91 -1.96
N SER A 145 -21.43 -2.45 -3.10
CA SER A 145 -22.88 -2.09 -3.10
C SER A 145 -23.77 -3.30 -2.79
N LYS A 146 -23.52 -4.46 -3.38
CA LYS A 146 -24.34 -5.66 -3.20
C LYS A 146 -24.12 -6.32 -1.84
N VAL A 147 -22.86 -6.55 -1.43
CA VAL A 147 -22.57 -7.18 -0.13
C VAL A 147 -22.87 -6.21 1.00
N SER A 148 -22.64 -4.90 0.83
CA SER A 148 -22.97 -3.92 1.88
C SER A 148 -24.47 -3.79 2.08
N GLN A 149 -25.27 -3.78 1.00
CA GLN A 149 -26.72 -3.80 1.12
C GLN A 149 -27.21 -5.09 1.80
N GLN A 150 -26.67 -6.25 1.40
CA GLN A 150 -26.96 -7.54 2.03
C GLN A 150 -26.54 -7.59 3.51
N LEU A 151 -25.41 -7.00 3.89
CA LEU A 151 -24.95 -6.91 5.27
C LEU A 151 -25.86 -6.00 6.10
N LEU A 152 -26.29 -4.87 5.53
CA LEU A 152 -27.19 -3.92 6.19
C LEU A 152 -28.58 -4.52 6.40
N GLU A 153 -29.07 -5.31 5.44
CA GLU A 153 -30.39 -5.95 5.46
C GLU A 153 -30.40 -7.32 6.15
N LYS A 154 -29.25 -7.81 6.63
CA LYS A 154 -29.13 -9.15 7.21
C LYS A 154 -30.02 -9.33 8.44
N GLU A 155 -30.78 -10.42 8.45
CA GLU A 155 -31.64 -10.77 9.57
C GLU A 155 -30.80 -11.00 10.83
N HIS A 156 -31.21 -10.40 11.96
CA HIS A 156 -30.56 -10.47 13.28
C HIS A 156 -29.14 -9.85 13.44
N SER A 157 -28.44 -9.47 12.36
CA SER A 157 -27.12 -8.83 12.48
C SER A 157 -26.91 -7.59 11.62
N GLY A 158 -27.89 -7.24 10.79
CA GLY A 158 -27.86 -6.03 9.96
C GLY A 158 -28.20 -4.76 10.73
N CYS A 159 -28.22 -3.63 10.03
CA CYS A 159 -28.40 -2.29 10.60
C CYS A 159 -29.66 -2.19 11.47
N TYR A 160 -30.78 -2.78 11.02
CA TYR A 160 -32.03 -2.80 11.77
C TYR A 160 -31.94 -3.55 13.10
N ALA A 161 -31.26 -4.70 13.11
CA ALA A 161 -31.07 -5.48 14.32
C ALA A 161 -30.18 -4.74 15.33
N LEU A 162 -29.11 -4.13 14.83
CA LEU A 162 -28.21 -3.32 15.66
C LEU A 162 -28.90 -2.10 16.28
N LEU A 163 -29.84 -1.48 15.56
CA LEU A 163 -30.63 -0.36 16.08
C LEU A 163 -31.63 -0.81 17.14
N ARG A 164 -32.39 -1.90 16.91
CA ARG A 164 -33.34 -2.44 17.89
C ARG A 164 -32.68 -2.89 19.19
N GLU A 165 -31.47 -3.43 19.10
CA GLU A 165 -30.72 -3.95 20.25
C GLU A 165 -29.79 -2.91 20.89
N ASP A 166 -29.85 -1.64 20.43
CA ASP A 166 -29.00 -0.53 20.91
C ASP A 166 -27.49 -0.87 20.93
N LYS A 167 -27.03 -1.61 19.90
CA LYS A 167 -25.64 -2.04 19.74
C LYS A 167 -24.76 -0.90 19.20
N THR A 168 -24.67 0.18 19.98
CA THR A 168 -23.97 1.42 19.63
C THR A 168 -22.52 1.22 19.17
N LYS A 169 -21.78 0.28 19.75
CA LYS A 169 -20.39 -0.04 19.35
C LYS A 169 -20.30 -0.61 17.93
N ASP A 170 -21.21 -1.52 17.58
CA ASP A 170 -21.24 -2.15 16.26
C ASP A 170 -21.78 -1.18 15.21
N LEU A 171 -22.78 -0.35 15.57
CA LEU A 171 -23.24 0.77 14.74
C LEU A 171 -22.12 1.76 14.44
N THR A 172 -21.27 2.07 15.44
CA THR A 172 -20.11 2.95 15.25
C THR A 172 -19.10 2.33 14.30
N ARG A 173 -18.81 1.02 14.43
CA ARG A 173 -17.93 0.30 13.49
C ARG A 173 -18.48 0.31 12.07
N MET A 174 -19.78 0.11 11.93
CA MET A 174 -20.49 0.19 10.65
C MET A 174 -20.37 1.59 10.05
N TYR A 175 -20.71 2.65 10.79
CA TYR A 175 -20.55 4.03 10.34
C TYR A 175 -19.11 4.34 9.88
N ASN A 176 -18.10 3.91 10.65
CA ASN A 176 -16.69 4.13 10.34
C ASN A 176 -16.22 3.38 9.08
N LEU A 177 -16.84 2.24 8.75
CA LEU A 177 -16.56 1.50 7.52
C LEU A 177 -17.19 2.21 6.31
N PHE A 178 -18.48 2.54 6.40
CA PHE A 178 -19.25 3.10 5.30
C PHE A 178 -18.94 4.58 5.01
N SER A 179 -18.47 5.35 5.99
CA SER A 179 -18.02 6.74 5.79
C SER A 179 -16.77 6.87 4.91
N LYS A 180 -15.98 5.79 4.77
CA LYS A 180 -14.80 5.75 3.90
C LYS A 180 -15.17 5.54 2.42
N ILE A 181 -16.41 5.16 2.13
CA ILE A 181 -16.89 4.86 0.79
C ILE A 181 -17.70 6.06 0.27
N PRO A 182 -17.41 6.59 -0.94
CA PRO A 182 -18.24 7.63 -1.54
C PRO A 182 -19.71 7.19 -1.61
N LYS A 183 -20.63 7.98 -1.02
CA LYS A 183 -22.07 7.66 -0.89
C LYS A 183 -22.39 6.38 -0.09
N GLY A 184 -21.43 5.83 0.65
CA GLY A 184 -21.63 4.61 1.44
C GLY A 184 -22.63 4.80 2.59
N LEU A 185 -22.78 6.02 3.12
CA LEU A 185 -23.71 6.30 4.22
C LEU A 185 -25.18 6.45 3.78
N ASP A 186 -25.45 6.62 2.48
CA ASP A 186 -26.81 6.80 1.97
C ASP A 186 -27.75 5.66 2.41
N PRO A 187 -27.43 4.37 2.18
CA PRO A 187 -28.28 3.27 2.63
C PRO A 187 -28.38 3.16 4.16
N VAL A 188 -27.32 3.47 4.89
CA VAL A 188 -27.32 3.48 6.36
C VAL A 188 -28.28 4.55 6.89
N SER A 189 -28.22 5.76 6.32
CA SER A 189 -29.10 6.87 6.68
C SER A 189 -30.56 6.56 6.38
N LEU A 190 -30.83 5.88 5.26
CA LEU A 190 -32.16 5.46 4.86
C LEU A 190 -32.73 4.43 5.84
N MET A 191 -31.96 3.40 6.19
CA MET A 191 -32.36 2.38 7.17
C MET A 191 -32.63 3.01 8.54
N PHE A 192 -31.77 3.92 8.99
CA PHE A 192 -31.96 4.64 10.25
C PHE A 192 -33.26 5.45 10.24
N LYS A 193 -33.51 6.22 9.17
CA LYS A 193 -34.75 7.00 9.02
C LYS A 193 -35.99 6.12 9.04
N GLN A 194 -35.97 4.99 8.33
CA GLN A 194 -37.10 4.05 8.30
C GLN A 194 -37.35 3.43 9.68
N HIS A 195 -36.29 3.03 10.40
CA HIS A 195 -36.40 2.47 11.75
C HIS A 195 -37.08 3.45 12.72
N PHE A 196 -36.58 4.69 12.83
CA PHE A 196 -37.18 5.71 13.69
C PHE A 196 -38.61 6.05 13.30
N THR A 197 -38.91 6.09 11.99
CA THR A 197 -40.28 6.33 11.52
C THR A 197 -41.21 5.18 11.94
N SER A 198 -40.76 3.94 11.81
CA SER A 198 -41.56 2.76 12.18
C SER A 198 -41.81 2.67 13.69
N GLU A 199 -40.81 2.95 14.52
CA GLU A 199 -40.98 2.99 15.97
C GLU A 199 -41.86 4.16 16.41
N GLY A 200 -41.67 5.34 15.81
CA GLY A 200 -42.50 6.51 16.09
C GLY A 200 -43.98 6.26 15.77
N ILE A 201 -44.29 5.68 14.60
CA ILE A 201 -45.66 5.31 14.22
C ILE A 201 -46.23 4.27 15.20
N ALA A 202 -45.45 3.27 15.60
CA ALA A 202 -45.91 2.26 16.55
C ALA A 202 -46.31 2.86 17.90
N VAL A 203 -45.53 3.81 18.41
CA VAL A 203 -45.82 4.52 19.67
C VAL A 203 -47.09 5.37 19.55
N VAL A 204 -47.26 6.11 18.44
CA VAL A 204 -48.47 6.92 18.21
C VAL A 204 -49.72 6.04 18.15
N ASN A 205 -49.67 4.95 17.39
CA ASN A 205 -50.80 4.02 17.26
C ASN A 205 -51.14 3.35 18.60
N GLN A 206 -50.14 3.01 19.42
CA GLN A 206 -50.38 2.48 20.77
C GLN A 206 -51.07 3.51 21.66
N ALA A 207 -50.66 4.79 21.60
CA ALA A 207 -51.28 5.87 22.35
C ALA A 207 -52.74 6.12 21.92
N GLU A 208 -53.02 6.11 20.61
CA GLU A 208 -54.38 6.26 20.08
C GLU A 208 -55.31 5.11 20.47
N ASN A 209 -54.84 3.86 20.38
CA ASN A 209 -55.60 2.69 20.80
C ASN A 209 -55.86 2.67 22.32
N ALA A 210 -54.90 3.12 23.12
CA ALA A 210 -55.07 3.28 24.57
C ALA A 210 -56.04 4.41 24.93
N ALA A 211 -56.12 5.47 24.12
CA ALA A 211 -57.08 6.56 24.30
C ALA A 211 -58.51 6.15 23.89
N ASN A 212 -58.66 5.37 22.82
CA ASN A 212 -59.95 4.91 22.31
C ASN A 212 -60.58 3.79 23.15
N SER A 213 -59.78 2.99 23.86
CA SER A 213 -60.26 1.96 24.79
C SER A 213 -60.67 2.49 26.17
N ARG A 214 -60.45 3.79 26.43
CA ARG A 214 -60.85 4.49 27.67
C ARG A 214 -62.13 5.34 27.51
N LYS A 215 -62.71 5.38 26.31
CA LYS A 215 -64.04 5.94 26.02
C LYS A 215 -65.06 4.82 25.93
#